data_AF-U2J1V8-F1
#
_entry.id   AF-U2J1V8-F1
#
_cell.length_a   1.000
_cell.length_b   1.000
_cell.length_c   1.000
_cell.angle_alpha   90.00
_cell.angle_beta   90.00
_cell.angle_gamma   90.00
#
_symmetry.space_group_name_H-M   'P 1'
#
loop_
_entity.id
_entity.type
_entity.pdbx_description
1 polymer ?
#
loop_
_entity_poly.entity_id
_entity_poly.type
_entity_poly.pdbx_seq_one_letter_code
_entity_poly.pdbx_strand_id
1 'polypeptide(L)'
;MPFTAFIKAKKDRQEEDLKHFYLPDHADFGLDRPEDYGSLTYLDDQGNYHQEKVVSEVGDYSLYYQTLYETLEEGANKLVKDQETLLVMSMLEEGLRSLADQ
;
A
#
# COMPACT_ATOMS: atom_id res chain seq x y z
N MET A 1 -5.71 25.64 4.12
CA MET A 1 -5.63 24.18 4.29
C MET A 1 -5.01 23.94 5.65
N PRO A 2 -5.70 23.31 6.62
CA PRO A 2 -5.03 22.85 7.82
C PRO A 2 -3.93 21.86 7.44
N PHE A 3 -2.83 21.88 8.19
CA PHE A 3 -1.70 20.97 7.95
C PHE A 3 -2.17 19.53 8.20
N THR A 4 -1.84 18.61 7.29
CA THR A 4 -2.07 17.17 7.46
C THR A 4 -0.93 16.41 6.80
N ALA A 5 -0.38 15.44 7.52
CA ALA A 5 0.69 14.57 7.05
C ALA A 5 0.46 13.15 7.56
N PHE A 6 0.63 12.17 6.67
CA PHE A 6 0.66 10.76 7.04
C PHE A 6 2.04 10.19 6.69
N ILE A 7 2.68 9.56 7.67
CA ILE A 7 3.99 8.95 7.50
C ILE A 7 3.93 7.49 7.94
N LYS A 8 4.15 6.58 7.01
CA LYS A 8 4.42 5.16 7.27
C LYS A 8 5.85 4.85 6.85
N ALA A 9 6.70 4.55 7.83
CA ALA A 9 8.15 4.45 7.61
C ALA A 9 8.60 3.07 7.08
N LYS A 10 7.83 2.02 7.36
CA LYS A 10 8.13 0.65 6.93
C LYS A 10 7.08 0.15 5.94
N LYS A 11 7.49 -0.82 5.12
CA LYS A 11 6.60 -1.59 4.27
C LYS A 11 5.65 -2.46 5.10
N ASP A 12 4.68 -3.08 4.46
CA ASP A 12 3.82 -4.08 5.09
C ASP A 12 4.64 -5.27 5.59
N ARG A 13 4.18 -5.88 6.70
CA ARG A 13 4.82 -7.06 7.29
C ARG A 13 4.76 -8.29 6.39
N GLN A 14 3.75 -8.43 5.53
CA GLN A 14 3.60 -9.62 4.71
C GLN A 14 4.79 -9.84 3.77
N GLU A 15 5.36 -8.78 3.18
CA GLU A 15 6.61 -8.88 2.39
C GLU A 15 7.79 -9.41 3.22
N GLU A 16 7.91 -8.99 4.48
CA GLU A 16 8.96 -9.42 5.39
C GLU A 16 8.76 -10.88 5.85
N ASP A 17 7.53 -11.27 6.20
CA ASP A 17 7.19 -12.63 6.60
C ASP A 17 7.51 -13.64 5.49
N LEU A 18 7.07 -13.35 4.26
CA LEU A 18 7.31 -14.20 3.09
C LEU A 18 8.81 -14.37 2.80
N LYS A 19 9.63 -13.33 2.99
CA LYS A 19 11.10 -13.42 2.84
C LYS A 19 11.76 -14.33 3.86
N HIS A 20 11.15 -14.50 5.04
CA HIS A 20 11.64 -15.37 6.11
C HIS A 20 10.99 -16.75 6.12
N PHE A 21 10.19 -17.08 5.09
CA PHE A 21 9.40 -18.32 5.05
C PHE A 21 8.41 -18.45 6.22
N TYR A 22 7.96 -17.32 6.76
CA TYR A 22 6.83 -17.25 7.69
C TYR A 22 5.55 -17.18 6.85
N LEU A 23 4.69 -18.20 6.97
CA LEU A 23 3.61 -18.46 6.03
C LEU A 23 2.22 -18.13 6.63
N PRO A 24 1.14 -18.08 5.81
CA PRO A 24 -0.21 -17.74 6.26
C PRO A 24 -0.85 -18.72 7.27
N ASP A 25 -0.21 -19.83 7.58
CA ASP A 25 -0.64 -20.76 8.64
C ASP A 25 -0.47 -20.18 10.04
N HIS A 26 0.30 -19.10 10.17
CA HIS A 26 0.44 -18.33 11.39
C HIS A 26 -0.66 -17.28 11.53
N ALA A 27 -1.29 -17.21 12.71
CA ALA A 27 -2.41 -16.29 12.98
C ALA A 27 -2.02 -14.79 12.91
N ASP A 28 -0.73 -14.47 13.02
CA ASP A 28 -0.17 -13.12 12.96
C ASP A 28 0.54 -12.81 11.64
N PHE A 29 0.45 -13.71 10.65
CA PHE A 29 1.01 -13.48 9.32
C PHE A 29 0.47 -12.20 8.69
N GLY A 30 1.37 -11.34 8.21
CA GLY A 30 1.02 -10.06 7.59
C GLY A 30 0.51 -8.99 8.55
N LEU A 31 0.51 -9.23 9.87
CA LEU A 31 0.13 -8.24 10.87
C LEU A 31 1.30 -7.32 11.21
N ASP A 32 1.11 -6.03 10.94
CA ASP A 32 2.05 -5.02 11.42
C ASP A 32 2.05 -4.93 12.95
N ARG A 33 3.24 -4.74 13.52
CA ARG A 33 3.40 -4.43 14.94
C ARG A 33 3.02 -2.96 15.21
N PRO A 34 2.59 -2.60 16.43
CA PRO A 34 2.20 -1.23 16.77
C PRO A 34 3.25 -0.15 16.44
N GLU A 35 4.53 -0.48 16.51
CA GLU A 35 5.61 0.44 16.12
C GLU A 35 5.66 0.74 14.61
N ASP A 36 5.19 -0.19 13.78
CA ASP A 36 5.24 -0.12 12.31
C ASP A 36 3.99 0.55 11.69
N TYR A 37 3.00 0.86 12.53
CA TYR A 37 1.82 1.64 12.16
C TYR A 37 2.19 3.05 11.70
N GLY A 38 1.45 3.52 10.69
CA GLY A 38 1.58 4.88 10.19
C GLY A 38 1.19 5.91 11.26
N SER A 39 1.83 7.07 11.22
CA SER A 39 1.48 8.22 12.06
C SER A 39 0.71 9.23 11.23
N LEU A 40 -0.49 9.57 11.67
CA LEU A 40 -1.27 10.70 11.14
C LEU A 40 -1.04 11.91 12.05
N THR A 41 -0.67 13.04 11.45
CA THR A 41 -0.51 14.32 12.14
C THR A 41 -1.37 15.35 11.45
N TYR A 42 -2.21 16.06 12.20
CA TYR A 42 -3.11 17.07 11.65
C TYR A 42 -3.41 18.20 12.64
N LEU A 43 -3.91 19.32 12.11
CA LEU A 43 -4.54 20.40 12.88
C LEU A 43 -6.06 20.23 12.85
N ASP A 44 -6.70 20.22 14.01
CA ASP A 44 -8.17 20.22 14.09
C ASP A 44 -8.75 21.62 13.81
N ASP A 45 -10.09 21.69 13.76
CA ASP A 45 -10.82 22.94 13.50
C ASP A 45 -10.64 24.00 14.59
N GLN A 46 -10.15 23.62 15.78
CA GLN A 46 -9.83 24.52 16.88
C GLN A 46 -8.37 24.97 16.86
N GLY A 47 -7.57 24.48 15.90
CA GLY A 47 -6.15 24.78 15.77
C GLY A 47 -5.25 23.97 16.71
N ASN A 48 -5.75 22.89 17.33
CA ASN A 48 -4.93 22.00 18.13
C ASN A 48 -4.22 20.96 17.25
N TYR A 49 -2.97 20.65 17.61
CA TYR A 49 -2.20 19.60 16.98
C TYR A 49 -2.61 18.22 17.51
N HIS A 50 -2.83 17.29 16.59
CA HIS A 50 -3.06 15.88 16.87
C HIS A 50 -1.97 15.04 16.21
N GLN A 51 -1.55 13.99 16.91
CA GLN A 51 -0.71 12.94 16.35
C GLN A 51 -1.17 11.59 16.88
N GLU A 52 -1.48 10.66 15.98
CA GLU A 52 -1.99 9.34 16.34
C GLU A 52 -1.46 8.23 15.44
N LYS A 53 -1.49 7.01 15.97
CA LYS A 53 -1.16 5.79 15.21
C LYS A 53 -2.39 5.28 14.47
N VAL A 54 -2.24 5.06 13.18
CA VAL A 54 -3.24 4.42 12.33
C VAL A 54 -2.89 2.94 12.19
N VAL A 55 -3.74 2.07 12.74
CA VAL A 55 -3.60 0.62 12.61
C VAL A 55 -3.53 0.26 11.14
N SER A 56 -2.55 -0.56 10.75
CA SER A 56 -2.38 -0.96 9.35
C SER A 56 -3.34 -2.10 9.02
N GLU A 57 -3.87 -2.08 7.80
CA GLU A 57 -4.60 -3.22 7.24
C GLU A 57 -3.68 -4.45 7.15
N VAL A 58 -4.27 -5.63 7.29
CA VAL A 58 -3.54 -6.89 7.17
C VAL A 58 -3.18 -7.12 5.71
N GLY A 59 -1.91 -7.40 5.43
CA GLY A 59 -1.48 -7.73 4.07
C GLY A 59 -2.15 -9.00 3.56
N ASP A 60 -2.75 -8.95 2.38
CA ASP A 60 -3.34 -10.11 1.72
C ASP A 60 -3.05 -10.13 0.21
N TYR A 61 -1.85 -10.56 -0.15
CA TYR A 61 -1.47 -10.75 -1.56
C TYR A 61 -2.28 -11.85 -2.27
N SER A 62 -2.95 -12.75 -1.53
CA SER A 62 -3.76 -13.81 -2.12
C SER A 62 -4.99 -13.26 -2.85
N LEU A 63 -5.49 -12.10 -2.40
CA LEU A 63 -6.60 -11.38 -3.04
C LEU A 63 -6.33 -11.12 -4.53
N TYR A 64 -5.09 -10.80 -4.91
CA TYR A 64 -4.76 -10.58 -6.31
C TYR A 64 -4.99 -11.86 -7.15
N TYR A 65 -4.55 -13.01 -6.66
CA TYR A 65 -4.75 -14.29 -7.35
C TYR A 65 -6.22 -14.69 -7.39
N GLN A 66 -6.98 -14.39 -6.33
CA GLN A 66 -8.43 -14.60 -6.30
C GLN A 66 -9.12 -13.77 -7.39
N THR A 67 -8.80 -12.48 -7.50
CA THR A 67 -9.38 -11.64 -8.56
C THR A 67 -8.96 -12.06 -9.96
N LEU A 68 -7.74 -12.61 -10.12
CA LEU A 68 -7.28 -13.17 -11.39
C LEU A 68 -8.10 -14.41 -11.76
N TYR A 69 -8.35 -15.30 -10.80
CA TYR A 69 -9.23 -16.45 -10.98
C TYR A 69 -10.64 -16.02 -11.41
N GLU A 70 -11.27 -15.10 -10.68
CA GLU A 70 -12.61 -14.57 -11.01
C GLU A 70 -12.65 -13.94 -12.40
N THR A 71 -11.58 -13.23 -12.80
CA THR A 71 -11.48 -12.66 -14.14
C THR A 71 -11.45 -13.74 -15.23
N LEU A 72 -10.67 -14.80 -15.02
CA LEU A 72 -10.45 -15.84 -16.03
C LEU A 72 -11.62 -16.83 -16.11
N GLU A 73 -12.14 -17.27 -14.97
CA GLU A 73 -13.15 -18.32 -14.88
C GLU A 73 -14.58 -17.76 -14.89
N GLU A 74 -14.80 -16.61 -14.24
CA GLU A 74 -16.15 -16.03 -14.06
C GLU A 74 -16.41 -14.83 -14.99
N GLY A 75 -15.39 -14.39 -15.73
CA GLY A 75 -15.48 -13.23 -16.62
C GLY A 75 -15.62 -11.90 -15.86
N ALA A 76 -15.19 -11.85 -14.60
CA ALA A 76 -15.16 -10.61 -13.83
C ALA A 76 -14.23 -9.57 -14.50
N ASN A 77 -14.41 -8.30 -14.14
CA ASN A 77 -13.49 -7.26 -14.60
C ASN A 77 -12.12 -7.44 -13.95
N LYS A 78 -11.05 -7.19 -14.73
CA LYS A 78 -9.68 -7.16 -14.20
C LYS A 78 -9.59 -6.21 -12.99
N LEU A 79 -8.98 -6.67 -11.90
CA LEU A 79 -8.71 -5.85 -10.72
C LEU A 79 -7.86 -4.61 -11.07
N VAL A 80 -6.79 -4.81 -11.85
CA VAL A 80 -5.97 -3.74 -12.41
C VAL A 80 -6.34 -3.55 -13.87
N LYS A 81 -6.81 -2.35 -14.22
CA LYS A 81 -7.21 -2.01 -15.58
C LYS A 81 -5.99 -1.75 -16.45
N ASP A 82 -6.10 -2.06 -17.73
CA ASP A 82 -5.01 -1.86 -18.69
C ASP A 82 -4.50 -0.40 -18.71
N GLN A 83 -5.41 0.57 -18.55
CA GLN A 83 -5.07 1.99 -18.48
C GLN A 83 -4.26 2.38 -17.23
N GLU A 84 -4.47 1.70 -16.10
CA GLU A 84 -3.72 1.97 -14.87
C GLU A 84 -2.26 1.52 -15.02
N THR A 85 -2.04 0.36 -15.66
CA THR A 85 -0.68 -0.11 -16.00
C THR A 85 0.02 0.84 -16.97
N LEU A 86 -0.68 1.26 -18.04
CA LEU A 86 -0.13 2.21 -19.01
C LEU A 86 0.22 3.56 -18.36
N LEU A 87 -0.60 4.02 -17.42
CA LEU A 87 -0.35 5.25 -16.69
C LEU A 87 0.95 5.16 -15.86
N VAL A 88 1.16 4.06 -15.14
CA VAL A 88 2.41 3.84 -14.38
C VAL A 88 3.62 3.84 -15.31
N MET A 89 3.53 3.15 -16.45
CA MET A 89 4.61 3.16 -17.46
C MET A 89 4.90 4.58 -17.94
N SER A 90 3.88 5.37 -18.25
CA SER A 90 4.05 6.76 -18.71
C SER A 90 4.73 7.66 -17.68
N MET A 91 4.38 7.49 -16.39
CA MET A 91 5.00 8.25 -15.30
C MET A 91 6.48 7.88 -15.12
N LEU A 92 6.83 6.59 -15.26
CA LEU A 92 8.21 6.13 -15.20
C LEU A 92 9.04 6.68 -16.37
N GLU A 93 8.49 6.65 -17.59
CA GLU A 93 9.14 7.22 -18.77
C GLU A 93 9.38 8.73 -18.63
N GLU A 94 8.39 9.47 -18.14
CA GLU A 94 8.51 10.92 -17.94
C GLU A 94 9.53 11.26 -16.84
N GLY A 95 9.52 10.53 -15.73
CA GLY A 95 10.52 10.66 -14.68
C GLY A 95 11.95 10.44 -15.18
N LEU A 96 12.14 9.46 -16.08
CA LEU A 96 13.45 9.19 -16.69
C LEU A 96 13.89 10.30 -17.65
N ARG A 97 12.97 10.87 -18.46
CA ARG A 97 13.29 12.02 -19.32
C ARG A 97 13.77 13.22 -18.50
N SER A 98 13.10 13.51 -17.38
CA SER A 98 13.48 14.60 -16.48
C SER A 98 14.90 14.47 -15.89
N LEU A 99 15.47 13.26 -15.88
CA LEU A 99 16.83 12.97 -15.44
C LEU A 99 17.84 12.98 -16.61
N ALA A 100 17.40 12.66 -17.82
CA ALA A 100 18.25 12.62 -19.02
C ALA A 100 18.42 13.99 -19.70
N ASP A 101 17.47 14.92 -19.49
CA ASP A 101 17.51 16.30 -19.98
C ASP A 101 18.23 17.27 -19.00
N GLN A 102 18.89 16.74 -17.96
CA GLN A 102 19.84 17.44 -17.09
C GLN A 102 21.27 17.26 -17.59
#